data_AF-A0A0F8XJ44-F1
#
_entry.id   AF-A0A0F8XJ44-F1
#
_cell.length_a   1.000
_cell.length_b   1.000
_cell.length_c   1.000
_cell.angle_alpha   90.00
_cell.angle_beta   90.00
_cell.angle_gamma   90.00
#
_symmetry.space_group_name_H-M   'P 1'
#
loop_
_entity.id
_entity.type
_entity.pdbx_description
1 polymer ?
#
loop_
_entity_poly.entity_id
_entity_poly.type
_entity_poly.pdbx_seq_one_letter_code
_entity_poly.pdbx_strand_id
1 'polypeptide(L)'
;GDGPFDNVAELIYTFPNNNKKAIENISNDSILCIKDKNGKSMDDKPLFYIIDTKKKPTDEGFCRYRSFNYGGMEGIEGHDPNNEYRVHGIKMIRGLNIIKWNYGSMSAPGEPVRFTLPVDNIDAKPSVLYPKSGKWGQYRSHSGVGPDGRMAYMGGPGKIEAPKDKKGWGVWVALRDEKPVFTGVRVSGGHATWCGFDPDWYFVHISDKKKRNREWADAICAGNADGSVLKIIAQPFSRRREGKRVFRGIPRPNQSPDATKCWFHSSMLMDTNLNVGSFIVVFRRPHAPTALTYADGTLSFTPHKVSREVKNYRLYKRSDDQWRFVTQISAGENSHKLTTRGDYMLTALEWSALESDTSSPV
;
A
#
# COMPACT_ATOMS: atom_id res chain seq x y z
N GLY A 1 24.75 10.05 2.06
CA GLY A 1 24.79 11.15 3.04
C GLY A 1 24.92 10.53 4.40
N ASP A 2 25.87 11.03 5.20
CA ASP A 2 26.29 10.42 6.47
C ASP A 2 25.53 10.99 7.69
N GLY A 3 24.41 11.68 7.46
CA GLY A 3 23.53 12.16 8.51
C GLY A 3 22.17 12.67 8.01
N PRO A 4 21.19 12.90 8.92
CA PRO A 4 19.86 13.39 8.58
C PRO A 4 19.85 14.80 7.96
N PHE A 5 20.96 15.54 8.07
CA PHE A 5 21.13 16.90 7.55
C PHE A 5 21.85 16.94 6.18
N ASP A 6 22.38 15.82 5.70
CA ASP A 6 23.09 15.72 4.40
C ASP A 6 22.16 15.27 3.25
N ASN A 7 20.85 15.26 3.47
CA ASN A 7 19.87 14.94 2.44
C ASN A 7 19.71 16.13 1.49
N VAL A 8 20.57 16.20 0.49
CA VAL A 8 20.38 17.12 -0.64
C VAL A 8 19.30 16.53 -1.55
N ALA A 9 18.17 17.22 -1.68
CA ALA A 9 17.15 16.85 -2.65
C ALA A 9 17.62 17.26 -4.06
N GLU A 10 17.72 16.29 -4.96
CA GLU A 10 18.03 16.54 -6.37
C GLU A 10 16.75 16.59 -7.21
N LEU A 11 16.66 17.57 -8.12
CA LEU A 11 15.59 17.63 -9.10
C LEU A 11 15.83 16.57 -10.18
N ILE A 12 15.05 15.49 -10.15
CA ILE A 12 15.15 14.41 -11.15
C ILE A 12 14.17 14.56 -12.33
N TYR A 13 13.11 15.35 -12.19
CA TYR A 13 12.09 15.51 -13.24
C TYR A 13 11.26 16.78 -13.07
N THR A 14 11.05 17.49 -14.17
CA THR A 14 10.13 18.64 -14.27
C THR A 14 8.93 18.24 -15.11
N PHE A 15 7.73 18.33 -14.54
CA PHE A 15 6.50 18.00 -15.26
C PHE A 15 6.19 19.04 -16.34
N PRO A 16 5.63 18.63 -17.49
CA PRO A 16 5.38 19.53 -18.62
C PRO A 16 4.26 20.54 -18.38
N ASN A 17 3.49 20.39 -17.29
CA ASN A 17 2.40 21.29 -16.95
C ASN A 17 2.40 21.62 -15.45
N ASN A 18 1.77 22.74 -15.10
CA ASN A 18 1.65 23.22 -13.73
C ASN A 18 0.50 22.55 -12.96
N ASN A 19 -0.09 21.47 -13.48
CA ASN A 19 -1.12 20.74 -12.76
C ASN A 19 -0.53 20.17 -11.46
N LYS A 20 -1.27 20.31 -10.36
CA LYS A 20 -0.89 19.67 -9.09
C LYS A 20 -0.74 18.17 -9.30
N LYS A 21 0.37 17.60 -8.83
CA LYS A 21 0.66 16.16 -8.92
C LYS A 21 0.32 15.47 -7.60
N ALA A 22 0.01 14.18 -7.69
CA ALA A 22 -0.14 13.29 -6.55
C ALA A 22 0.68 12.02 -6.81
N ILE A 23 1.58 11.67 -5.91
CA ILE A 23 2.21 10.35 -5.88
C ILE A 23 1.15 9.37 -5.38
N GLU A 24 0.82 8.39 -6.20
CA GLU A 24 -0.24 7.44 -5.94
C GLU A 24 0.30 6.13 -5.38
N ASN A 25 1.50 5.72 -5.85
CA ASN A 25 2.10 4.43 -5.49
C ASN A 25 3.61 4.41 -5.78
N ILE A 26 4.33 3.50 -5.11
CA ILE A 26 5.76 3.22 -5.30
C ILE A 26 5.96 1.69 -5.37
N SER A 27 6.61 1.20 -6.43
CA SER A 27 6.90 -0.22 -6.64
C SER A 27 8.14 -0.68 -5.86
N ASN A 28 8.41 -2.00 -5.84
CA ASN A 28 9.65 -2.53 -5.25
C ASN A 28 10.89 -2.16 -6.08
N ASP A 29 10.68 -1.86 -7.35
CA ASP A 29 11.74 -1.55 -8.31
C ASP A 29 11.99 -0.06 -8.42
N SER A 30 11.63 0.69 -7.38
CA SER A 30 11.78 2.15 -7.31
C SER A 30 11.07 2.87 -8.46
N ILE A 31 9.93 2.33 -8.90
CA ILE A 31 9.07 2.98 -9.88
C ILE A 31 8.04 3.81 -9.12
N LEU A 32 7.84 5.06 -9.50
CA LEU A 32 6.81 5.95 -8.98
C LEU A 32 5.63 6.00 -9.95
N CYS A 33 4.42 5.87 -9.41
CA CYS A 33 3.19 6.16 -10.15
C CYS A 33 2.61 7.49 -9.67
N ILE A 34 2.49 8.45 -10.58
CA ILE A 34 2.09 9.83 -10.29
C ILE A 34 0.91 10.20 -11.19
N LYS A 35 -0.05 10.96 -10.69
CA LYS A 35 -1.15 11.50 -11.52
C LYS A 35 -1.37 12.98 -11.34
N ASP A 36 -2.00 13.58 -12.34
CA ASP A 36 -2.62 14.90 -12.20
C ASP A 36 -3.77 14.85 -11.18
N LYS A 37 -3.65 15.66 -10.12
CA LYS A 37 -4.59 15.70 -8.98
C LYS A 37 -5.97 16.25 -9.36
N ASN A 38 -6.03 17.11 -10.38
CA ASN A 38 -7.21 17.87 -10.77
C ASN A 38 -7.75 17.50 -12.15
N GLY A 39 -7.34 16.36 -12.74
CA GLY A 39 -8.00 15.86 -13.95
C GLY A 39 -9.45 15.50 -13.67
N LYS A 40 -10.41 16.28 -14.18
CA LYS A 40 -11.82 16.13 -13.82
C LYS A 40 -12.71 15.63 -14.95
N SER A 41 -12.28 15.71 -16.21
CA SER A 41 -13.11 15.30 -17.35
C SER A 41 -12.31 14.77 -18.55
N MET A 42 -13.04 14.27 -19.55
CA MET A 42 -12.58 14.01 -20.93
C MET A 42 -11.78 15.19 -21.51
N ASP A 43 -12.18 16.42 -21.18
CA ASP A 43 -11.60 17.65 -21.75
C ASP A 43 -10.24 17.98 -21.14
N ASP A 44 -10.06 17.69 -19.85
CA ASP A 44 -8.81 17.97 -19.13
C ASP A 44 -7.66 17.01 -19.52
N LYS A 45 -7.97 15.88 -20.19
CA LYS A 45 -7.04 14.85 -20.65
C LYS A 45 -5.90 14.54 -19.65
N PRO A 46 -6.21 14.29 -18.36
CA PRO A 46 -5.19 14.19 -17.33
C PRO A 46 -4.16 13.12 -17.64
N LEU A 47 -2.92 13.46 -17.27
CA LEU A 47 -1.78 12.57 -17.42
C LEU A 47 -1.58 11.75 -16.15
N PHE A 48 -1.18 10.50 -16.34
CA PHE A 48 -0.43 9.76 -15.34
C PHE A 48 0.98 9.47 -15.85
N TYR A 49 1.89 9.36 -14.90
CA TYR A 49 3.32 9.23 -15.13
C TYR A 49 3.83 7.99 -14.38
N ILE A 50 4.77 7.32 -14.99
CA ILE A 50 5.54 6.20 -14.45
C ILE A 50 7.00 6.61 -14.54
N ILE A 51 7.62 6.85 -13.38
CA ILE A 51 9.01 7.28 -13.28
C ILE A 51 9.82 6.14 -12.67
N ASP A 52 10.77 5.60 -13.44
CA ASP A 52 11.73 4.59 -12.98
C ASP A 52 12.96 5.30 -12.40
N THR A 53 13.07 5.36 -11.08
CA THR A 53 14.16 6.09 -10.42
C THR A 53 15.47 5.32 -10.38
N LYS A 54 15.53 4.10 -10.94
CA LYS A 54 16.81 3.38 -11.16
C LYS A 54 17.50 3.84 -12.45
N LYS A 55 16.77 4.49 -13.35
CA LYS A 55 17.27 5.06 -14.60
C LYS A 55 17.67 6.52 -14.41
N LYS A 56 18.62 6.99 -15.21
CA LYS A 56 18.95 8.43 -15.26
C LYS A 56 17.85 9.18 -16.00
N PRO A 57 17.64 10.49 -15.71
CA PRO A 57 16.61 11.28 -16.40
C PRO A 57 16.68 11.27 -17.93
N THR A 58 17.87 11.05 -18.49
CA THR A 58 18.14 10.99 -19.93
C THR A 58 17.90 9.61 -20.54
N ASP A 59 17.76 8.56 -19.74
CA ASP A 59 17.67 7.19 -20.24
C ASP A 59 16.27 6.89 -20.76
N GLU A 60 16.19 6.08 -21.81
CA GLU A 60 14.91 5.63 -22.36
C GLU A 60 14.09 4.89 -21.29
N GLY A 61 12.82 5.27 -21.17
CA GLY A 61 11.89 4.71 -20.21
C GLY A 61 12.07 5.19 -18.77
N PHE A 62 12.93 6.19 -18.51
CA PHE A 62 12.98 6.88 -17.22
C PHE A 62 11.61 7.45 -16.85
N CYS A 63 11.01 8.24 -17.73
CA CYS A 63 9.67 8.77 -17.56
C CYS A 63 8.79 8.33 -18.73
N ARG A 64 7.74 7.59 -18.41
CA ARG A 64 6.65 7.23 -19.32
C ARG A 64 5.39 7.94 -18.86
N TYR A 65 4.59 8.44 -19.78
CA TYR A 65 3.34 9.09 -19.43
C TYR A 65 2.26 8.75 -20.44
N ARG A 66 1.01 8.79 -19.97
CA ARG A 66 -0.15 8.54 -20.82
C ARG A 66 -1.30 9.39 -20.35
N SER A 67 -2.02 9.94 -21.32
CA SER A 67 -3.32 10.53 -21.05
C SER A 67 -4.35 9.44 -20.87
N PHE A 68 -5.23 9.61 -19.88
CA PHE A 68 -6.43 8.82 -19.85
C PHE A 68 -7.34 9.27 -20.99
N ASN A 69 -7.24 8.62 -22.15
CA ASN A 69 -8.19 8.84 -23.24
C ASN A 69 -9.52 8.16 -22.86
N TYR A 70 -10.28 8.87 -22.03
CA TYR A 70 -11.46 8.39 -21.32
C TYR A 70 -12.59 7.89 -22.24
N GLY A 71 -12.61 8.28 -23.52
CA GLY A 71 -13.63 7.87 -24.49
C GLY A 71 -13.23 6.73 -25.42
N GLY A 72 -12.01 6.18 -25.32
CA GLY A 72 -11.53 5.13 -26.23
C GLY A 72 -11.87 3.69 -25.81
N MET A 73 -12.61 3.50 -24.71
CA MET A 73 -12.89 2.17 -24.14
C MET A 73 -14.36 1.81 -24.34
N GLU A 74 -14.72 1.32 -25.52
CA GLU A 74 -16.11 0.95 -25.86
C GLU A 74 -16.37 -0.56 -25.69
N GLY A 75 -17.65 -0.95 -25.64
CA GLY A 75 -18.07 -2.37 -25.67
C GLY A 75 -17.84 -3.16 -24.38
N ILE A 76 -17.61 -2.49 -23.25
CA ILE A 76 -17.41 -3.14 -21.96
C ILE A 76 -18.72 -3.11 -21.17
N GLU A 77 -19.24 -4.29 -20.83
CA GLU A 77 -20.45 -4.43 -20.02
C GLU A 77 -20.33 -3.62 -18.71
N GLY A 78 -21.33 -2.80 -18.38
CA GLY A 78 -21.33 -1.96 -17.16
C GLY A 78 -20.41 -0.73 -17.21
N HIS A 79 -19.78 -0.45 -18.36
CA HIS A 79 -19.07 0.80 -18.64
C HIS A 79 -19.85 1.65 -19.65
N ASP A 80 -19.94 2.96 -19.39
CA ASP A 80 -20.56 3.93 -20.29
C ASP A 80 -19.55 5.06 -20.57
N PRO A 81 -18.95 5.14 -21.76
CA PRO A 81 -17.94 6.16 -22.06
C PRO A 81 -18.49 7.60 -22.00
N ASN A 82 -19.82 7.80 -22.06
CA ASN A 82 -20.46 9.11 -22.13
C ASN A 82 -20.92 9.68 -20.79
N ASN A 83 -20.91 8.88 -19.72
CA ASN A 83 -21.23 9.37 -18.38
C ASN A 83 -19.99 10.10 -17.84
N GLU A 84 -20.13 11.33 -17.30
CA GLU A 84 -18.98 12.12 -16.81
C GLU A 84 -18.30 11.38 -15.65
N TYR A 85 -17.26 10.65 -15.98
CA TYR A 85 -16.63 9.67 -15.11
C TYR A 85 -15.19 10.12 -14.82
N ARG A 86 -14.76 9.95 -13.58
CA ARG A 86 -13.45 10.42 -13.08
C ARG A 86 -12.58 9.23 -12.71
N VAL A 87 -11.26 9.37 -12.83
CA VAL A 87 -10.31 8.41 -12.24
C VAL A 87 -10.21 8.66 -10.75
N HIS A 88 -10.83 7.79 -9.96
CA HIS A 88 -10.78 7.93 -8.50
C HIS A 88 -9.43 7.48 -7.91
N GLY A 89 -8.77 6.52 -8.58
CA GLY A 89 -7.45 6.03 -8.18
C GLY A 89 -6.71 5.36 -9.32
N ILE A 90 -5.39 5.50 -9.30
CA ILE A 90 -4.44 4.72 -10.10
C ILE A 90 -3.42 4.14 -9.11
N LYS A 91 -3.06 2.87 -9.24
CA LYS A 91 -2.15 2.19 -8.32
C LYS A 91 -1.38 1.12 -9.07
N MET A 92 -0.15 0.85 -8.63
CA MET A 92 0.57 -0.36 -9.05
C MET A 92 0.18 -1.51 -8.13
N ILE A 93 -0.04 -2.69 -8.71
CA ILE A 93 -0.23 -3.92 -7.94
C ILE A 93 1.13 -4.64 -7.91
N ARG A 94 1.74 -4.69 -6.73
CA ARG A 94 3.04 -5.37 -6.57
C ARG A 94 2.89 -6.87 -6.78
N GLY A 95 3.88 -7.47 -7.43
CA GLY A 95 3.87 -8.88 -7.83
C GLY A 95 3.24 -9.17 -9.20
N LEU A 96 2.35 -8.30 -9.70
CA LEU A 96 1.77 -8.44 -11.04
C LEU A 96 2.41 -7.52 -12.09
N ASN A 97 3.22 -6.55 -11.67
CA ASN A 97 3.83 -5.54 -12.53
C ASN A 97 2.81 -4.81 -13.44
N ILE A 98 1.63 -4.53 -12.89
CA ILE A 98 0.56 -3.81 -13.59
C ILE A 98 0.18 -2.51 -12.90
N ILE A 99 -0.16 -1.52 -13.70
CA ILE A 99 -0.86 -0.31 -13.34
C ILE A 99 -2.35 -0.63 -13.41
N LYS A 100 -3.07 -0.33 -12.34
CA LYS A 100 -4.52 -0.44 -12.26
C LYS A 100 -5.13 0.92 -12.03
N TRP A 101 -6.20 1.25 -12.73
CA TRP A 101 -7.08 2.35 -12.36
C TRP A 101 -8.54 1.91 -12.35
N ASN A 102 -9.36 2.74 -11.73
CA ASN A 102 -10.81 2.57 -11.74
C ASN A 102 -11.47 3.86 -12.24
N TYR A 103 -12.63 3.68 -12.85
CA TYR A 103 -13.34 4.72 -13.57
C TYR A 103 -14.84 4.66 -13.29
N GLY A 104 -15.44 5.82 -13.05
CA GLY A 104 -16.87 5.95 -12.85
C GLY A 104 -17.29 7.23 -12.12
N SER A 105 -18.54 7.24 -11.62
CA SER A 105 -19.22 8.48 -11.21
C SER A 105 -18.63 9.07 -9.92
N MET A 106 -18.47 10.40 -9.88
CA MET A 106 -18.06 11.11 -8.66
C MET A 106 -19.02 10.85 -7.49
N SER A 107 -20.32 10.72 -7.75
CA SER A 107 -21.36 10.54 -6.73
C SER A 107 -21.61 9.06 -6.38
N ALA A 108 -21.11 8.13 -7.20
CA ALA A 108 -21.12 6.70 -6.93
C ALA A 108 -19.76 6.01 -7.20
N PRO A 109 -18.70 6.29 -6.41
CA PRO A 109 -17.36 5.68 -6.53
C PRO A 109 -17.24 4.14 -6.29
N GLY A 110 -18.29 3.36 -6.53
CA GLY A 110 -18.36 1.90 -6.28
C GLY A 110 -18.23 1.08 -7.55
N GLU A 111 -17.21 1.40 -8.33
CA GLU A 111 -17.27 1.23 -9.78
C GLU A 111 -17.09 -0.23 -10.24
N PRO A 112 -17.89 -0.67 -11.23
CA PRO A 112 -17.91 -2.05 -11.71
C PRO A 112 -16.64 -2.43 -12.46
N VAL A 113 -16.00 -1.47 -13.14
CA VAL A 113 -14.92 -1.74 -14.09
C VAL A 113 -13.58 -1.21 -13.62
N ARG A 114 -12.57 -2.07 -13.70
CA ARG A 114 -11.17 -1.70 -13.45
C ARG A 114 -10.34 -2.09 -14.63
N PHE A 115 -9.45 -1.18 -14.98
CA PHE A 115 -8.57 -1.32 -16.12
C PHE A 115 -7.14 -1.53 -15.66
N THR A 116 -6.37 -2.22 -16.49
CA THR A 116 -4.96 -2.52 -16.23
C THR A 116 -4.09 -2.31 -17.45
N LEU A 117 -2.85 -1.93 -17.20
CA LEU A 117 -1.75 -1.88 -18.17
C LEU A 117 -0.50 -2.49 -17.55
N PRO A 118 0.40 -3.10 -18.34
CA PRO A 118 1.74 -3.41 -17.88
C PRO A 118 2.47 -2.12 -17.44
N VAL A 119 3.25 -2.18 -16.36
CA VAL A 119 4.05 -1.03 -15.89
C VAL A 119 5.12 -0.63 -16.90
N ASP A 120 5.64 -1.61 -17.65
CA ASP A 120 6.70 -1.46 -18.64
C ASP A 120 6.20 -0.99 -20.02
N ASN A 121 4.93 -1.23 -20.34
CA ASN A 121 4.30 -0.84 -21.60
C ASN A 121 3.06 0.02 -21.37
N ILE A 122 3.26 1.32 -21.17
CA ILE A 122 2.18 2.27 -20.90
C ILE A 122 1.26 2.45 -22.11
N ASP A 123 1.73 2.17 -23.33
CA ASP A 123 1.00 2.36 -24.59
C ASP A 123 0.13 1.16 -24.99
N ALA A 124 0.26 0.03 -24.27
CA ALA A 124 -0.56 -1.16 -24.49
C ALA A 124 -2.06 -0.83 -24.46
N LYS A 125 -2.89 -1.63 -25.13
CA LYS A 125 -4.35 -1.50 -24.99
C LYS A 125 -4.77 -1.85 -23.54
N PRO A 126 -5.54 -0.99 -22.85
CA PRO A 126 -6.04 -1.31 -21.52
C PRO A 126 -6.80 -2.64 -21.51
N SER A 127 -6.47 -3.50 -20.56
CA SER A 127 -7.23 -4.72 -20.28
C SER A 127 -8.22 -4.48 -19.15
N VAL A 128 -9.31 -5.25 -19.11
CA VAL A 128 -10.29 -5.18 -18.04
C VAL A 128 -9.96 -6.24 -16.99
N LEU A 129 -9.62 -5.79 -15.78
CA LEU A 129 -9.33 -6.69 -14.65
C LEU A 129 -10.62 -7.23 -14.01
N TYR A 130 -11.66 -6.39 -13.96
CA TYR A 130 -12.99 -6.76 -13.47
C TYR A 130 -14.04 -6.09 -14.36
N PRO A 131 -14.91 -6.83 -15.07
CA PRO A 131 -15.90 -6.26 -15.96
C PRO A 131 -17.20 -5.84 -15.27
N LYS A 132 -17.47 -6.29 -14.03
CA LYS A 132 -18.67 -5.92 -13.28
C LYS A 132 -18.48 -5.92 -11.76
N SER A 133 -19.38 -5.26 -11.04
CA SER A 133 -19.53 -5.48 -9.60
C SER A 133 -19.82 -6.97 -9.35
N GLY A 134 -19.07 -7.61 -8.45
CA GLY A 134 -19.26 -9.02 -8.11
C GLY A 134 -20.71 -9.33 -7.69
N LYS A 135 -21.07 -10.62 -7.62
CA LYS A 135 -22.45 -11.13 -7.40
C LYS A 135 -23.24 -10.49 -6.24
N TRP A 136 -22.54 -9.85 -5.31
CA TRP A 136 -23.08 -9.20 -4.13
C TRP A 136 -23.45 -7.71 -4.31
N GLY A 137 -23.31 -7.14 -5.51
CA GLY A 137 -23.67 -5.74 -5.78
C GLY A 137 -22.92 -4.74 -4.87
N GLN A 138 -21.64 -5.02 -4.60
CA GLN A 138 -20.84 -4.28 -3.62
C GLN A 138 -20.37 -2.95 -4.20
N TYR A 139 -20.58 -1.89 -3.41
CA TYR A 139 -19.95 -0.60 -3.66
C TYR A 139 -18.51 -0.64 -3.12
N ARG A 140 -17.52 -0.91 -4.00
CA ARG A 140 -16.09 -1.15 -3.65
C ARG A 140 -15.21 0.09 -3.78
N SER A 141 -15.52 1.13 -3.02
CA SER A 141 -14.86 2.42 -3.13
C SER A 141 -13.48 2.44 -2.47
N HIS A 142 -12.55 3.23 -3.04
CA HIS A 142 -11.22 3.49 -2.47
C HIS A 142 -10.46 2.22 -2.04
N SER A 143 -10.52 1.18 -2.90
CA SER A 143 -10.00 -0.16 -2.60
C SER A 143 -8.46 -0.29 -2.67
N GLY A 144 -7.92 -1.22 -1.90
CA GLY A 144 -6.62 -1.87 -2.11
C GLY A 144 -6.83 -3.31 -2.57
N VAL A 145 -6.01 -3.81 -3.50
CA VAL A 145 -6.12 -5.16 -4.06
C VAL A 145 -4.79 -5.87 -3.89
N GLY A 146 -4.83 -7.02 -3.21
CA GLY A 146 -3.70 -7.92 -3.03
C GLY A 146 -3.35 -8.68 -4.32
N PRO A 147 -2.16 -9.30 -4.37
CA PRO A 147 -1.67 -10.02 -5.56
C PRO A 147 -2.54 -11.22 -5.96
N ASP A 148 -3.29 -11.79 -5.01
CA ASP A 148 -4.21 -12.92 -5.22
C ASP A 148 -5.67 -12.49 -5.47
N GLY A 149 -5.90 -11.19 -5.68
CA GLY A 149 -7.22 -10.64 -5.95
C GLY A 149 -8.08 -10.40 -4.71
N ARG A 150 -7.58 -10.67 -3.49
CA ARG A 150 -8.22 -10.18 -2.25
C ARG A 150 -8.29 -8.67 -2.24
N MET A 151 -9.30 -8.15 -1.54
CA MET A 151 -9.63 -6.74 -1.59
C MET A 151 -10.03 -6.20 -0.24
N ALA A 152 -9.41 -5.10 0.16
CA ALA A 152 -9.91 -4.25 1.22
C ALA A 152 -10.49 -2.98 0.59
N TYR A 153 -11.66 -2.54 1.05
CA TYR A 153 -12.33 -1.39 0.45
C TYR A 153 -13.24 -0.66 1.43
N MET A 154 -13.61 0.56 1.03
CA MET A 154 -14.61 1.38 1.70
C MET A 154 -15.96 1.18 1.04
N GLY A 155 -16.99 1.16 1.88
CA GLY A 155 -18.35 0.93 1.42
C GLY A 155 -18.68 -0.56 1.33
N GLY A 156 -19.96 -0.89 1.24
CA GLY A 156 -20.45 -2.25 1.48
C GLY A 156 -21.53 -2.65 0.49
N PRO A 157 -22.11 -3.86 0.63
CA PRO A 157 -23.16 -4.35 -0.26
C PRO A 157 -24.32 -3.35 -0.28
N GLY A 158 -24.64 -2.83 -1.47
CA GLY A 158 -25.62 -1.76 -1.63
C GLY A 158 -27.07 -2.21 -1.52
N LYS A 159 -27.36 -3.51 -1.70
CA LYS A 159 -28.75 -4.01 -1.81
C LYS A 159 -29.02 -5.41 -1.26
N ILE A 160 -28.03 -6.29 -1.10
CA ILE A 160 -28.30 -7.74 -0.90
C ILE A 160 -28.27 -8.16 0.58
N GLU A 161 -27.46 -7.55 1.44
CA GLU A 161 -27.34 -7.99 2.85
C GLU A 161 -27.00 -6.90 3.86
N ALA A 162 -26.99 -5.61 3.48
CA ALA A 162 -26.75 -4.57 4.48
C ALA A 162 -27.90 -4.65 5.50
N PRO A 163 -27.62 -4.88 6.80
CA PRO A 163 -28.66 -4.80 7.82
C PRO A 163 -29.45 -3.49 7.64
N LYS A 164 -30.78 -3.51 7.78
CA LYS A 164 -31.68 -2.39 7.41
C LYS A 164 -31.30 -1.03 8.06
N ASP A 165 -30.49 -1.06 9.11
CA ASP A 165 -29.92 0.06 9.89
C ASP A 165 -28.52 0.53 9.42
N LYS A 166 -27.84 -0.25 8.57
CA LYS A 166 -26.46 -0.03 8.13
C LYS A 166 -26.45 0.28 6.63
N LYS A 167 -26.35 1.56 6.26
CA LYS A 167 -26.19 2.05 4.87
C LYS A 167 -24.87 1.59 4.18
N GLY A 168 -24.42 0.35 4.37
CA GLY A 168 -23.23 -0.28 3.74
C GLY A 168 -21.86 0.33 4.07
N TRP A 169 -21.80 1.58 4.51
CA TRP A 169 -20.54 2.32 4.66
C TRP A 169 -19.74 1.89 5.89
N GLY A 170 -18.53 1.39 5.61
CA GLY A 170 -17.58 0.88 6.58
C GLY A 170 -16.34 0.34 5.88
N VAL A 171 -15.46 -0.32 6.64
CA VAL A 171 -14.33 -1.07 6.08
C VAL A 171 -14.76 -2.52 5.85
N TRP A 172 -14.47 -3.03 4.66
CA TRP A 172 -14.85 -4.37 4.24
C TRP A 172 -13.68 -5.08 3.56
N VAL A 173 -13.68 -6.40 3.68
CA VAL A 173 -12.71 -7.28 3.04
C VAL A 173 -13.45 -8.37 2.26
N ALA A 174 -12.96 -8.73 1.08
CA ALA A 174 -13.50 -9.85 0.31
C ALA A 174 -12.45 -10.42 -0.65
N LEU A 175 -12.49 -11.74 -0.87
CA LEU A 175 -12.01 -12.31 -2.13
C LEU A 175 -13.03 -12.01 -3.24
N ARG A 176 -12.56 -11.91 -4.49
CA ARG A 176 -13.30 -11.44 -5.68
C ARG A 176 -14.80 -11.80 -5.70
N ASP A 177 -15.10 -13.07 -5.46
CA ASP A 177 -16.45 -13.66 -5.58
C ASP A 177 -17.01 -14.22 -4.27
N GLU A 178 -16.29 -14.01 -3.17
CA GLU A 178 -16.71 -14.42 -1.84
C GLU A 178 -17.59 -13.36 -1.16
N LYS A 179 -18.29 -13.79 -0.12
CA LYS A 179 -19.11 -12.92 0.71
C LYS A 179 -18.20 -11.93 1.46
N PRO A 180 -18.46 -10.61 1.39
CA PRO A 180 -17.68 -9.65 2.15
C PRO A 180 -17.78 -9.86 3.64
N VAL A 181 -16.67 -9.63 4.31
CA VAL A 181 -16.60 -9.55 5.76
C VAL A 181 -16.53 -8.08 6.15
N PHE A 182 -17.44 -7.67 7.04
CA PHE A 182 -17.41 -6.35 7.66
C PHE A 182 -16.46 -6.38 8.85
N THR A 183 -15.53 -5.44 8.92
CA THR A 183 -14.52 -5.42 9.99
C THR A 183 -15.04 -4.83 11.31
N GLY A 184 -16.35 -4.65 11.46
CA GLY A 184 -16.97 -4.00 12.62
C GLY A 184 -16.90 -2.47 12.65
N VAL A 185 -16.17 -1.81 11.73
CA VAL A 185 -15.91 -0.36 11.79
C VAL A 185 -16.72 0.45 10.78
N ARG A 186 -17.65 1.26 11.29
CA ARG A 186 -18.54 2.14 10.50
C ARG A 186 -17.92 3.53 10.32
N VAL A 187 -17.69 3.93 9.06
CA VAL A 187 -17.00 5.19 8.72
C VAL A 187 -17.63 5.87 7.50
N SER A 188 -17.32 7.15 7.24
CA SER A 188 -17.81 7.88 6.05
C SER A 188 -16.94 7.79 4.82
N GLY A 189 -15.74 7.21 4.94
CA GLY A 189 -14.80 7.12 3.86
C GLY A 189 -13.38 6.85 4.37
N GLY A 190 -12.42 7.06 3.49
CA GLY A 190 -11.02 6.72 3.68
C GLY A 190 -10.51 5.94 2.47
N HIS A 191 -9.30 5.38 2.53
CA HIS A 191 -8.81 4.50 1.47
C HIS A 191 -8.02 3.33 2.05
N ALA A 192 -8.21 2.17 1.43
CA ALA A 192 -7.42 0.99 1.71
C ALA A 192 -6.25 0.86 0.72
N THR A 193 -5.21 0.17 1.16
CA THR A 193 -4.12 -0.31 0.33
C THR A 193 -3.78 -1.73 0.72
N TRP A 194 -3.48 -2.53 -0.29
CA TRP A 194 -3.07 -3.92 -0.12
C TRP A 194 -2.07 -4.27 -1.21
N CYS A 195 -1.07 -3.40 -1.37
CA CYS A 195 -0.08 -3.53 -2.44
C CYS A 195 1.20 -4.24 -1.97
N GLY A 196 1.21 -4.90 -0.81
CA GLY A 196 2.30 -5.76 -0.36
C GLY A 196 2.19 -7.20 -0.88
N PHE A 197 3.20 -8.00 -0.57
CA PHE A 197 3.21 -9.45 -0.74
C PHE A 197 2.64 -10.19 0.46
N ASP A 198 2.40 -9.51 1.57
CA ASP A 198 1.74 -10.12 2.72
C ASP A 198 0.27 -10.41 2.36
N PRO A 199 -0.12 -11.69 2.32
CA PRO A 199 -1.47 -12.10 1.98
C PRO A 199 -2.49 -11.79 3.08
N ASP A 200 -2.06 -11.55 4.30
CA ASP A 200 -2.90 -11.56 5.49
C ASP A 200 -3.16 -10.16 6.03
N TRP A 201 -2.35 -9.16 5.67
CA TRP A 201 -2.46 -7.80 6.20
C TRP A 201 -2.61 -6.75 5.10
N TYR A 202 -3.55 -5.85 5.32
CA TYR A 202 -3.73 -4.64 4.54
C TYR A 202 -3.71 -3.41 5.44
N PHE A 203 -3.55 -2.23 4.84
CA PHE A 203 -3.59 -0.95 5.55
C PHE A 203 -4.76 -0.11 5.08
N VAL A 204 -5.30 0.69 5.99
CA VAL A 204 -6.41 1.57 5.68
C VAL A 204 -6.28 2.89 6.43
N HIS A 205 -6.43 3.99 5.71
CA HIS A 205 -6.67 5.29 6.32
C HIS A 205 -8.18 5.50 6.39
N ILE A 206 -8.71 5.80 7.56
CA ILE A 206 -10.13 6.07 7.78
C ILE A 206 -10.36 7.57 7.78
N SER A 207 -11.31 8.05 6.97
CA SER A 207 -11.77 9.46 7.03
C SER A 207 -13.24 9.50 7.41
N ASP A 208 -13.52 9.77 8.68
CA ASP A 208 -14.88 9.91 9.18
C ASP A 208 -15.27 11.37 9.44
N LYS A 209 -15.59 12.09 8.37
CA LYS A 209 -16.04 13.50 8.43
C LYS A 209 -17.28 13.70 9.29
N LYS A 210 -18.10 12.65 9.43
CA LYS A 210 -19.33 12.67 10.23
C LYS A 210 -19.07 12.40 11.72
N LYS A 211 -17.82 12.10 12.11
CA LYS A 211 -17.41 11.75 13.49
C LYS A 211 -18.34 10.73 14.15
N ARG A 212 -18.88 9.81 13.36
CA ARG A 212 -19.75 8.72 13.82
C ARG A 212 -18.97 7.75 14.68
N ASN A 213 -17.66 7.62 14.41
CA ASN A 213 -16.76 6.88 15.25
C ASN A 213 -15.46 7.69 15.49
N ARG A 214 -15.43 8.42 16.61
CA ARG A 214 -14.32 9.35 16.95
C ARG A 214 -13.00 8.63 17.15
N GLU A 215 -13.03 7.41 17.67
CA GLU A 215 -11.83 6.59 17.88
C GLU A 215 -11.11 6.32 16.56
N TRP A 216 -11.86 6.03 15.49
CA TRP A 216 -11.29 5.62 14.20
C TRP A 216 -11.06 6.79 13.24
N ALA A 217 -11.58 7.98 13.56
CA ALA A 217 -11.51 9.13 12.68
C ALA A 217 -10.04 9.53 12.41
N ASP A 218 -9.70 9.61 11.11
CA ASP A 218 -8.38 9.99 10.60
C ASP A 218 -7.24 9.03 10.97
N ALA A 219 -7.56 7.86 11.53
CA ALA A 219 -6.59 6.85 11.90
C ALA A 219 -6.01 6.09 10.70
N ILE A 220 -4.73 5.71 10.82
CA ILE A 220 -4.12 4.65 10.02
C ILE A 220 -4.29 3.34 10.79
N CYS A 221 -4.85 2.35 10.10
CA CYS A 221 -5.14 1.05 10.67
C CYS A 221 -4.50 -0.06 9.84
N ALA A 222 -4.18 -1.17 10.50
CA ALA A 222 -3.84 -2.44 9.88
C ALA A 222 -5.02 -3.40 10.08
N GLY A 223 -5.46 -4.06 9.00
CA GLY A 223 -6.55 -5.04 9.05
C GLY A 223 -6.12 -6.40 8.53
N ASN A 224 -6.71 -7.46 9.09
CA ASN A 224 -6.47 -8.83 8.65
C ASN A 224 -7.38 -9.20 7.46
N ALA A 225 -6.87 -10.04 6.58
CA ALA A 225 -7.53 -10.53 5.37
C ALA A 225 -8.87 -11.21 5.59
N ASP A 226 -9.10 -11.82 6.75
CA ASP A 226 -10.36 -12.45 7.12
C ASP A 226 -11.40 -11.45 7.68
N GLY A 227 -11.01 -10.19 7.89
CA GLY A 227 -11.83 -9.14 8.48
C GLY A 227 -12.04 -9.24 10.00
N SER A 228 -11.43 -10.22 10.68
CA SER A 228 -11.56 -10.45 12.13
C SER A 228 -10.86 -9.37 12.96
N VAL A 229 -9.78 -8.80 12.42
CA VAL A 229 -8.98 -7.78 13.10
C VAL A 229 -8.92 -6.52 12.25
N LEU A 230 -9.21 -5.39 12.89
CA LEU A 230 -8.80 -4.07 12.45
C LEU A 230 -8.24 -3.35 13.67
N LYS A 231 -7.03 -2.79 13.57
CA LYS A 231 -6.39 -2.09 14.68
C LYS A 231 -5.79 -0.78 14.24
N ILE A 232 -5.93 0.24 15.09
CA ILE A 232 -5.27 1.53 14.92
C ILE A 232 -3.77 1.33 15.16
N ILE A 233 -2.95 1.72 14.19
CA ILE A 233 -1.48 1.68 14.29
C ILE A 233 -0.88 3.09 14.39
N ALA A 234 -1.61 4.10 13.93
CA ALA A 234 -1.30 5.49 14.20
C ALA A 234 -2.60 6.30 14.19
N GLN A 235 -2.78 7.12 15.22
CA GLN A 235 -3.82 8.12 15.23
C GLN A 235 -3.18 9.50 15.13
N PRO A 236 -3.66 10.37 14.23
CA PRO A 236 -3.13 11.71 14.17
C PRO A 236 -3.49 12.48 15.42
N PHE A 237 -2.48 12.90 16.17
CA PHE A 237 -2.67 13.78 17.31
C PHE A 237 -3.07 15.16 16.79
N SER A 238 -4.33 15.54 17.00
CA SER A 238 -4.77 16.92 16.87
C SER A 238 -4.17 17.70 18.04
N ARG A 239 -2.93 18.22 17.93
CA ARG A 239 -2.59 19.41 18.72
C ARG A 239 -3.66 20.44 18.36
N ARG A 240 -4.41 20.91 19.38
CA ARG A 240 -5.57 21.79 19.23
C ARG A 240 -5.26 22.87 18.18
N ARG A 241 -5.95 22.81 17.05
CA ARG A 241 -5.77 23.71 15.91
C ARG A 241 -6.73 24.88 16.06
N GLU A 242 -6.21 26.10 16.05
CA GLU A 242 -7.01 27.26 15.70
C GLU A 242 -7.26 27.23 14.18
N GLY A 243 -8.51 27.03 13.76
CA GLY A 243 -8.87 27.05 12.33
C GLY A 243 -10.06 26.16 11.95
N LYS A 244 -10.89 26.64 11.01
CA LYS A 244 -12.18 26.04 10.60
C LYS A 244 -12.08 24.77 9.73
N ARG A 245 -10.97 24.03 9.65
CA ARG A 245 -10.84 22.92 8.67
C ARG A 245 -10.37 21.57 9.23
N VAL A 246 -11.16 20.57 8.84
CA VAL A 246 -11.00 19.11 8.97
C VAL A 246 -9.62 18.67 8.44
N PHE A 247 -9.01 17.70 9.11
CA PHE A 247 -7.82 16.96 8.69
C PHE A 247 -7.66 16.89 7.16
N ARG A 248 -6.55 17.44 6.63
CA ARG A 248 -6.18 17.37 5.22
C ARG A 248 -5.07 16.34 5.04
N GLY A 249 -5.41 15.06 5.02
CA GLY A 249 -4.55 14.03 4.42
C GLY A 249 -4.94 13.85 2.96
N ILE A 250 -3.98 13.54 2.08
CA ILE A 250 -4.33 12.80 0.86
C ILE A 250 -4.34 11.33 1.33
N PRO A 251 -5.50 10.73 1.56
CA PRO A 251 -5.66 9.52 2.36
C PRO A 251 -5.25 8.28 1.58
N ARG A 252 -4.04 8.21 1.03
CA ARG A 252 -3.57 7.09 0.23
C ARG A 252 -2.42 6.40 0.95
N PRO A 253 -2.72 5.51 1.92
CA PRO A 253 -1.68 4.69 2.51
C PRO A 253 -1.01 3.86 1.41
N ASN A 254 0.29 3.66 1.56
CA ASN A 254 1.08 2.78 0.71
C ASN A 254 1.83 1.83 1.65
N GLN A 255 1.46 0.56 1.56
CA GLN A 255 2.01 -0.53 2.35
C GLN A 255 3.47 -0.79 1.94
N SER A 256 4.34 -1.23 2.84
CA SER A 256 5.66 -1.78 2.48
C SER A 256 5.53 -3.18 1.87
N PRO A 257 6.52 -3.67 1.11
CA PRO A 257 6.43 -4.97 0.43
C PRO A 257 6.03 -6.15 1.34
N ASP A 258 6.46 -6.16 2.60
CA ASP A 258 6.20 -7.20 3.60
C ASP A 258 5.18 -6.81 4.69
N ALA A 259 4.46 -5.71 4.46
CA ALA A 259 3.45 -5.17 5.36
C ALA A 259 3.94 -4.83 6.77
N THR A 260 5.23 -4.56 6.95
CA THR A 260 5.79 -4.10 8.24
C THR A 260 5.58 -2.60 8.46
N LYS A 261 5.50 -1.82 7.38
CA LYS A 261 5.35 -0.36 7.40
C LYS A 261 4.23 0.13 6.49
N CYS A 262 3.76 1.34 6.74
CA CYS A 262 2.86 2.08 5.87
C CYS A 262 3.32 3.53 5.73
N TRP A 263 3.56 3.96 4.49
CA TRP A 263 3.77 5.36 4.14
C TRP A 263 2.42 6.06 3.93
N PHE A 264 2.27 7.27 4.44
CA PHE A 264 1.06 8.08 4.23
C PHE A 264 1.35 9.58 4.29
N HIS A 265 0.51 10.36 3.59
CA HIS A 265 0.55 11.82 3.65
C HIS A 265 -0.47 12.34 4.64
N SER A 266 -0.02 13.22 5.53
CA SER A 266 -0.88 13.75 6.57
C SER A 266 -0.50 15.16 6.96
N SER A 267 -1.49 15.93 7.39
CA SER A 267 -1.22 17.19 8.10
C SER A 267 -0.91 16.96 9.58
N MET A 268 -0.86 15.72 10.08
CA MET A 268 -0.80 15.36 11.51
C MET A 268 0.13 16.22 12.38
N LEU A 269 1.35 16.51 11.90
CA LEU A 269 2.33 17.32 12.63
C LEU A 269 2.58 18.71 12.00
N MET A 270 1.73 19.11 11.05
CA MET A 270 1.88 20.36 10.29
C MET A 270 0.76 21.35 10.65
N ASP A 271 1.02 22.65 10.52
CA ASP A 271 -0.03 23.67 10.58
C ASP A 271 -1.03 23.50 9.44
N THR A 272 -2.33 23.56 9.76
CA THR A 272 -3.46 23.19 8.88
C THR A 272 -3.50 23.90 7.54
N ASN A 273 -2.84 25.05 7.46
CA ASN A 273 -3.07 26.01 6.40
C ASN A 273 -2.04 25.90 5.28
N LEU A 274 -0.91 25.21 5.49
CA LEU A 274 0.22 25.33 4.57
C LEU A 274 0.76 23.99 4.05
N ASN A 275 0.86 22.91 4.86
CA ASN A 275 1.62 21.73 4.43
C ASN A 275 1.01 20.37 4.85
N VAL A 276 1.23 19.35 4.01
CA VAL A 276 1.10 17.93 4.38
C VAL A 276 2.50 17.34 4.47
N GLY A 277 2.80 16.66 5.57
CA GLY A 277 4.01 15.88 5.75
C GLY A 277 3.85 14.47 5.20
N SER A 278 4.98 13.83 4.93
CA SER A 278 5.08 12.40 4.60
C SER A 278 5.52 11.66 5.86
N PHE A 279 4.79 10.62 6.23
CA PHE A 279 5.05 9.83 7.43
C PHE A 279 5.16 8.35 7.08
N ILE A 280 6.00 7.64 7.83
CA ILE A 280 6.06 6.17 7.83
C ILE A 280 5.59 5.70 9.20
N VAL A 281 4.58 4.84 9.23
CA VAL A 281 4.14 4.13 10.44
C VAL A 281 4.72 2.74 10.41
N VAL A 282 5.41 2.35 11.47
CA VAL A 282 5.84 0.95 11.68
C VAL A 282 4.68 0.23 12.34
N PHE A 283 4.16 -0.80 11.68
CA PHE A 283 3.11 -1.68 12.21
C PHE A 283 3.73 -2.83 13.00
N ARG A 284 4.71 -3.51 12.42
CA ARG A 284 5.38 -4.67 13.04
C ARG A 284 6.80 -4.80 12.54
N ARG A 285 7.56 -5.69 13.18
CA ARG A 285 8.92 -6.05 12.78
C ARG A 285 8.90 -7.14 11.68
N PRO A 286 9.99 -7.35 10.92
CA PRO A 286 10.08 -8.48 9.98
C PRO A 286 9.92 -9.81 10.71
N HIS A 287 9.48 -10.83 9.99
CA HIS A 287 9.53 -12.20 10.49
C HIS A 287 10.96 -12.72 10.43
N ALA A 288 11.38 -13.45 11.48
CA ALA A 288 12.63 -14.19 11.49
C ALA A 288 12.66 -15.29 10.42
N PRO A 289 13.84 -15.71 9.95
CA PRO A 289 13.96 -16.95 9.18
C PRO A 289 13.43 -18.14 9.99
N THR A 290 13.05 -19.21 9.31
CA THR A 290 12.41 -20.41 9.88
C THR A 290 13.20 -21.67 9.52
N ALA A 291 12.80 -22.83 10.04
CA ALA A 291 13.42 -24.13 9.76
C ALA A 291 14.95 -24.11 9.96
N LEU A 292 15.39 -23.55 11.09
CA LEU A 292 16.80 -23.50 11.45
C LEU A 292 17.29 -24.90 11.80
N THR A 293 18.32 -25.37 11.10
CA THR A 293 18.91 -26.69 11.29
C THR A 293 20.42 -26.57 11.36
N TYR A 294 21.06 -27.43 12.15
CA TYR A 294 22.51 -27.52 12.23
C TYR A 294 22.96 -28.94 11.86
N ALA A 295 23.83 -29.04 10.85
CA ALA A 295 24.46 -30.29 10.45
C ALA A 295 25.89 -30.01 9.98
N ASP A 296 26.84 -30.87 10.35
CA ASP A 296 28.23 -30.83 9.88
C ASP A 296 28.93 -29.46 9.99
N GLY A 297 28.68 -28.74 11.10
CA GLY A 297 29.27 -27.42 11.32
C GLY A 297 28.56 -26.28 10.59
N THR A 298 27.46 -26.55 9.88
CA THR A 298 26.75 -25.58 9.06
C THR A 298 25.35 -25.35 9.60
N LEU A 299 25.06 -24.08 9.89
CA LEU A 299 23.73 -23.58 10.14
C LEU A 299 23.01 -23.40 8.80
N SER A 300 21.80 -23.95 8.65
CA SER A 300 20.96 -23.74 7.47
C SER A 300 19.58 -23.24 7.90
N PHE A 301 18.98 -22.37 7.11
CA PHE A 301 17.70 -21.74 7.44
C PHE A 301 16.90 -21.38 6.19
N THR A 302 15.60 -21.17 6.37
CA THR A 302 14.68 -20.73 5.31
C THR A 302 14.25 -19.29 5.55
N PRO A 303 14.57 -18.35 4.63
CA PRO A 303 14.02 -17.00 4.63
C PRO A 303 12.49 -17.02 4.76
N HIS A 304 11.93 -16.12 5.56
CA HIS A 304 10.48 -16.05 5.68
C HIS A 304 9.85 -15.53 4.38
N LYS A 305 8.85 -16.24 3.84
CA LYS A 305 8.25 -15.97 2.51
C LYS A 305 7.71 -14.53 2.32
N VAL A 306 7.34 -13.89 3.43
CA VAL A 306 6.79 -12.52 3.44
C VAL A 306 7.86 -11.45 3.62
N SER A 307 8.96 -11.72 4.34
CA SER A 307 9.97 -10.71 4.69
C SER A 307 10.85 -10.40 3.47
N ARG A 308 10.44 -9.40 2.66
CA ARG A 308 11.07 -9.07 1.37
C ARG A 308 12.05 -7.90 1.46
N GLU A 309 12.03 -7.14 2.55
CA GLU A 309 12.93 -6.00 2.76
C GLU A 309 14.18 -6.35 3.60
N VAL A 310 14.49 -7.64 3.74
CA VAL A 310 15.64 -8.11 4.53
C VAL A 310 16.94 -7.66 3.87
N LYS A 311 17.76 -6.93 4.63
CA LYS A 311 19.13 -6.52 4.28
C LYS A 311 20.12 -7.65 4.58
N ASN A 312 20.01 -8.23 5.77
CA ASN A 312 20.83 -9.36 6.22
C ASN A 312 20.13 -10.11 7.37
N TYR A 313 20.65 -11.29 7.68
CA TYR A 313 20.30 -12.01 8.91
C TYR A 313 21.39 -11.78 9.95
N ARG A 314 21.02 -11.61 11.22
CA ARG A 314 21.98 -11.42 12.31
C ARG A 314 22.05 -12.69 13.14
N LEU A 315 23.26 -13.25 13.21
CA LEU A 315 23.55 -14.43 14.01
C LEU A 315 23.98 -14.01 15.40
N TYR A 316 23.36 -14.61 16.41
CA TYR A 316 23.70 -14.44 17.82
C TYR A 316 24.10 -15.77 18.41
N LYS A 317 25.01 -15.73 19.39
CA LYS A 317 25.40 -16.87 20.21
C LYS A 317 25.11 -16.58 21.66
N ARG A 318 24.63 -17.57 22.40
CA ARG A 318 24.43 -17.44 23.85
C ARG A 318 25.77 -17.48 24.60
N SER A 319 25.97 -16.53 25.51
CA SER A 319 27.12 -16.43 26.44
C SER A 319 26.62 -15.83 27.74
N ASP A 320 26.85 -16.50 28.87
CA ASP A 320 26.46 -16.03 30.21
C ASP A 320 24.97 -15.62 30.27
N ASP A 321 24.09 -16.48 29.73
CA ASP A 321 22.64 -16.23 29.59
C ASP A 321 22.22 -15.02 28.75
N GLN A 322 23.16 -14.40 28.03
CA GLN A 322 22.88 -13.31 27.11
C GLN A 322 23.17 -13.71 25.67
N TRP A 323 22.34 -13.21 24.76
CA TRP A 323 22.58 -13.32 23.33
C TRP A 323 23.56 -12.24 22.88
N ARG A 324 24.70 -12.65 22.34
CA ARG A 324 25.71 -11.73 21.79
C ARG A 324 25.79 -11.85 20.29
N PHE A 325 25.84 -10.72 19.62
CA PHE A 325 25.98 -10.65 18.17
C PHE A 325 27.32 -11.27 17.74
N VAL A 326 27.26 -12.14 16.72
CA VAL A 326 28.42 -12.82 16.15
C VAL A 326 28.77 -12.23 14.79
N THR A 327 27.81 -12.26 13.86
CA THR A 327 28.03 -11.84 12.48
C THR A 327 26.71 -11.57 11.75
N GLN A 328 26.83 -11.03 10.53
CA GLN A 328 25.75 -10.90 9.56
C GLN A 328 25.91 -11.95 8.45
N ILE A 329 24.78 -12.48 7.99
CA ILE A 329 24.66 -13.39 6.85
C ILE A 329 23.86 -12.66 5.78
N SER A 330 24.32 -12.67 4.53
CA SER A 330 23.69 -11.88 3.48
C SER A 330 22.27 -12.38 3.18
N ALA A 331 21.35 -11.49 2.78
CA ALA A 331 19.96 -11.89 2.50
C ALA A 331 19.80 -12.92 1.37
N GLY A 332 20.81 -13.06 0.49
CA GLY A 332 20.88 -14.08 -0.57
C GLY A 332 21.44 -15.44 -0.12
N GLU A 333 21.92 -15.55 1.12
CA GLU A 333 22.44 -16.77 1.70
C GLU A 333 21.38 -17.43 2.59
N ASN A 334 21.39 -18.76 2.63
CA ASN A 334 20.49 -19.59 3.43
C ASN A 334 21.25 -20.53 4.37
N SER A 335 22.57 -20.36 4.48
CA SER A 335 23.42 -21.15 5.35
C SER A 335 24.66 -20.37 5.78
N HIS A 336 25.26 -20.79 6.89
CA HIS A 336 26.47 -20.20 7.44
C HIS A 336 27.27 -21.22 8.25
N LYS A 337 28.58 -21.29 8.02
CA LYS A 337 29.46 -22.20 8.75
C LYS A 337 29.80 -21.64 10.13
N LEU A 338 29.53 -22.41 11.17
CA LEU A 338 29.84 -22.06 12.54
C LEU A 338 31.28 -22.46 12.87
N THR A 339 31.97 -21.60 13.62
CA THR A 339 33.35 -21.84 14.07
C THR A 339 33.41 -22.53 15.43
N THR A 340 32.32 -22.51 16.20
CA THR A 340 32.25 -23.06 17.55
C THR A 340 30.88 -23.71 17.79
N ARG A 341 30.81 -24.62 18.77
CA ARG A 341 29.53 -25.16 19.26
C ARG A 341 28.91 -24.19 20.28
N GLY A 342 27.59 -24.28 20.44
CA GLY A 342 26.81 -23.52 21.42
C GLY A 342 25.38 -23.31 20.92
N ASP A 343 24.59 -22.57 21.69
CA ASP A 343 23.23 -22.18 21.30
C ASP A 343 23.30 -20.95 20.40
N TYR A 344 22.60 -21.01 19.27
CA TYR A 344 22.54 -19.92 18.32
C TYR A 344 21.10 -19.47 18.11
N MET A 345 20.93 -18.21 17.74
CA MET A 345 19.68 -17.74 17.18
C MET A 345 19.93 -16.82 16.00
N LEU A 346 18.94 -16.80 15.10
CA LEU A 346 18.99 -16.00 13.90
C LEU A 346 17.78 -15.06 13.84
N THR A 347 18.04 -13.79 13.54
CA THR A 347 17.02 -12.75 13.32
C THR A 347 17.14 -12.19 11.90
N ALA A 348 16.10 -11.49 11.43
CA ALA A 348 16.13 -10.77 10.15
C ALA A 348 16.23 -9.26 10.39
N LEU A 349 17.17 -8.58 9.72
CA LEU A 349 17.32 -7.13 9.75
C LEU A 349 16.92 -6.53 8.39
N GLU A 350 16.00 -5.56 8.40
CA GLU A 350 15.58 -4.84 7.21
C GLU A 350 16.47 -3.65 6.85
N TRP A 351 16.35 -3.14 5.62
CA TRP A 351 16.97 -1.88 5.19
C TRP A 351 16.58 -0.67 6.03
N SER A 352 15.38 -0.67 6.62
CA SER A 352 14.92 0.36 7.58
C SER A 352 15.43 0.14 9.01
N ALA A 353 16.42 -0.73 9.21
CA ALA A 353 17.00 -1.09 10.51
C ALA A 353 15.99 -1.69 11.51
N LEU A 354 14.87 -2.24 11.03
CA LEU A 354 13.97 -3.03 11.84
C LEU A 354 14.49 -4.46 11.91
N GLU A 355 14.73 -4.95 13.12
CA GLU A 355 15.17 -6.32 13.36
C GLU A 355 14.02 -7.15 13.94
N SER A 356 13.82 -8.39 13.49
CA SER A 356 12.74 -9.26 13.96
C SER A 356 12.72 -9.37 15.49
N ASP A 357 11.54 -9.27 16.08
CA ASP A 357 11.31 -9.44 17.53
C ASP A 357 11.17 -10.92 17.94
N THR A 358 10.92 -11.79 16.96
CA THR A 358 11.07 -13.24 17.06
C THR A 358 12.47 -13.67 16.59
N SER A 359 12.88 -14.87 16.99
CA SER A 359 14.08 -15.53 16.48
C SER A 359 13.79 -17.00 16.18
N SER A 360 14.63 -17.62 15.35
CA SER A 360 14.72 -19.08 15.29
C SER A 360 15.94 -19.51 16.10
N PRO A 361 15.76 -20.26 17.21
CA PRO A 361 16.87 -20.84 17.96
C PRO A 361 17.27 -22.23 17.40
N VAL A 362 18.54 -22.60 17.54
CA VAL A 362 19.05 -23.96 17.29
C VAL A 362 20.21 -24.31 18.20
#